data_AF-A0AAU5DBJ3-F1
#
_entry.id   AF-A0AAU5DBJ3-F1
#
_cell.length_a   1.000
_cell.length_b   1.000
_cell.length_c   1.000
_cell.angle_alpha   90.00
_cell.angle_beta   90.00
_cell.angle_gamma   90.00
#
_symmetry.space_group_name_H-M   'P 1'
#
loop_
_entity.id
_entity.type
_entity.pdbx_description
1 polymer ?
#
loop_
_entity_poly.entity_id
_entity_poly.type
_entity_poly.pdbx_seq_one_letter_code
_entity_poly.pdbx_strand_id
1 'polypeptide(L)'
;MGGTRQRTRVHVVSDVHGNTEALARAGDGADALICLGDLILFLDYADHSRGIFPDLFGVENADLIVQLRTERRFEEARVLGARLWAGLDREALIEEAVRRQYAQMFAAFSTPTYATYGNVDIPDLWPEYARPGTTVLDGERVEIGGLVFGFVGGGLPSPMRTPYEVDPDDYAAKVEALGEVDVLCSHIPPEVPELCYDTVARRFERGSAALLDAIHRVRPRYALFGHVHQPMARRMRIGATECVNVGHFASTGQPWALEW
;
A
#
# COMPACT_ATOMS: atom_id res chain seq x y z
N MET A 1 -3.51 13.42 -42.46
CA MET A 1 -3.50 14.09 -41.14
C MET A 1 -3.28 13.00 -40.10
N GLY A 2 -2.03 12.78 -39.70
CA GLY A 2 -1.68 11.76 -38.72
C GLY A 2 -2.09 12.25 -37.34
N GLY A 3 -3.16 11.69 -36.77
CA GLY A 3 -3.48 11.92 -35.37
C GLY A 3 -2.32 11.41 -34.53
N THR A 4 -1.67 12.31 -33.80
CA THR A 4 -0.81 11.93 -32.67
C THR A 4 -1.64 11.02 -31.77
N ARG A 5 -1.29 9.72 -31.70
CA ARG A 5 -1.82 8.86 -30.63
C ARG A 5 -1.51 9.58 -29.32
N GLN A 6 -2.53 10.00 -28.58
CA GLN A 6 -2.35 10.50 -27.24
C GLN A 6 -1.65 9.38 -26.45
N ARG A 7 -0.47 9.68 -25.91
CA ARG A 7 0.21 8.81 -24.96
C ARG A 7 -0.67 8.67 -23.73
N THR A 8 -0.79 7.45 -23.21
CA THR A 8 -1.49 7.24 -21.93
C THR A 8 -0.50 7.44 -20.79
N ARG A 9 -0.89 8.21 -19.79
CA ARG A 9 -0.12 8.50 -18.59
C ARG A 9 -0.87 8.03 -17.35
N VAL A 10 -0.28 7.11 -16.60
CA VAL A 10 -0.85 6.61 -15.34
C VAL A 10 0.08 6.94 -14.20
N HIS A 11 -0.46 7.51 -13.14
CA HIS A 11 0.24 7.71 -11.89
C HIS A 11 -0.02 6.56 -10.94
N VAL A 12 1.00 6.10 -10.23
CA VAL A 12 0.93 4.96 -9.31
C VAL A 12 1.50 5.37 -7.96
N VAL A 13 0.73 5.10 -6.91
CA VAL A 13 1.09 5.38 -5.51
C VAL A 13 0.86 4.13 -4.66
N SER A 14 1.58 4.02 -3.56
CA SER A 14 1.36 3.03 -2.50
C SER A 14 1.86 3.58 -1.18
N ASP A 15 1.36 3.03 -0.07
CA ASP A 15 1.79 3.37 1.29
C ASP A 15 1.51 4.85 1.55
N VAL A 16 0.22 5.19 1.40
CA VAL A 16 -0.30 6.56 1.48
C VAL A 16 -0.28 7.07 2.91
N HIS A 17 -0.58 6.20 3.86
CA HIS A 17 -0.57 6.44 5.30
C HIS A 17 -1.04 7.85 5.67
N GLY A 18 -2.30 8.14 5.33
CA GLY A 18 -2.95 9.39 5.73
C GLY A 18 -2.42 10.66 5.07
N ASN A 19 -1.56 10.59 4.04
CA ASN A 19 -1.15 11.78 3.28
C ASN A 19 -2.22 12.20 2.24
N THR A 20 -3.39 12.60 2.74
CA THR A 20 -4.55 13.02 1.94
C THR A 20 -4.24 14.23 1.05
N GLU A 21 -3.39 15.15 1.53
CA GLU A 21 -3.05 16.36 0.78
C GLU A 21 -2.25 16.05 -0.50
N ALA A 22 -1.25 15.18 -0.40
CA ALA A 22 -0.51 14.73 -1.57
C ALA A 22 -1.39 13.85 -2.46
N LEU A 23 -2.23 12.99 -1.86
CA LEU A 23 -3.15 12.13 -2.61
C LEU A 23 -4.10 12.93 -3.50
N ALA A 24 -4.62 14.06 -3.01
CA ALA A 24 -5.51 14.95 -3.77
C ALA A 24 -4.87 15.52 -5.04
N ARG A 25 -3.53 15.58 -5.11
CA ARG A 25 -2.75 16.03 -6.27
C ARG A 25 -2.13 14.88 -7.06
N ALA A 26 -2.25 13.65 -6.57
CA ALA A 26 -1.56 12.51 -7.15
C ALA A 26 -2.05 12.18 -8.58
N GLY A 27 -3.28 12.57 -8.94
CA GLY A 27 -3.81 12.42 -10.30
C GLY A 27 -3.44 13.54 -11.27
N ASP A 28 -2.77 14.61 -10.82
CA ASP A 28 -2.56 15.80 -11.64
C ASP A 28 -1.73 15.48 -12.90
N GLY A 29 -2.36 15.66 -14.06
CA GLY A 29 -1.76 15.39 -15.37
C GLY A 29 -1.67 13.90 -15.73
N ALA A 30 -2.34 13.01 -15.02
CA ALA A 30 -2.50 11.60 -15.40
C ALA A 30 -3.90 11.33 -15.99
N ASP A 31 -4.00 10.36 -16.87
CA ASP A 31 -5.26 9.84 -17.39
C ASP A 31 -5.97 8.93 -16.37
N ALA A 32 -5.21 8.34 -15.44
CA ALA A 32 -5.72 7.56 -14.32
C ALA A 32 -4.73 7.55 -13.14
N LEU A 33 -5.26 7.34 -11.94
CA LEU A 33 -4.48 7.04 -10.74
C LEU A 33 -4.61 5.54 -10.41
N ILE A 34 -3.51 4.93 -9.99
CA ILE A 34 -3.46 3.62 -9.37
C ILE A 34 -2.98 3.77 -7.92
N CYS A 35 -3.71 3.19 -6.97
CA CYS A 35 -3.33 3.16 -5.56
C CYS A 35 -3.18 1.71 -5.07
N LEU A 36 -1.97 1.33 -4.63
CA LEU A 36 -1.65 -0.04 -4.22
C LEU A 36 -1.75 -0.26 -2.70
N GLY A 37 -2.57 0.55 -2.03
CA GLY A 37 -2.98 0.31 -0.65
C GLY A 37 -2.17 1.03 0.41
N ASP A 38 -2.39 0.58 1.64
CA ASP A 38 -1.87 1.15 2.89
C ASP A 38 -2.28 2.61 3.07
N LEU A 39 -3.61 2.82 3.13
CA LEU A 39 -4.19 4.15 3.35
C LEU A 39 -4.10 4.58 4.81
N ILE A 40 -4.27 3.63 5.75
CA ILE A 40 -4.40 3.91 7.17
C ILE A 40 -3.05 4.34 7.78
N LEU A 41 -3.07 5.44 8.54
CA LEU A 41 -1.98 5.86 9.40
C LEU A 41 -2.32 5.61 10.87
N PHE A 42 -1.74 4.57 11.45
CA PHE A 42 -1.91 4.30 12.88
C PHE A 42 -0.99 5.18 13.74
N LEU A 43 0.29 5.26 13.41
CA LEU A 43 1.30 6.03 14.12
C LEU A 43 2.44 6.37 13.16
N ASP A 44 2.73 7.66 13.02
CA ASP A 44 3.87 8.15 12.23
C ASP A 44 5.12 8.21 13.13
N TYR A 45 6.25 7.66 12.64
CA TYR A 45 7.53 7.62 13.36
C TYR A 45 8.42 8.84 13.08
N ALA A 46 8.04 9.70 12.12
CA ALA A 46 8.73 10.95 11.82
C ALA A 46 8.00 12.16 12.43
N ASP A 47 6.67 12.13 12.48
CA ASP A 47 5.82 13.16 13.09
C ASP A 47 4.80 12.54 14.03
N HIS A 48 5.14 12.47 15.31
CA HIS A 48 4.33 11.78 16.33
C HIS A 48 2.98 12.45 16.62
N SER A 49 2.70 13.61 16.00
CA SER A 49 1.38 14.25 16.09
C SER A 49 0.35 13.64 15.13
N ARG A 50 0.76 12.76 14.21
CA ARG A 50 -0.09 12.23 13.14
C ARG A 50 -0.49 10.78 13.37
N GLY A 51 -1.76 10.48 13.05
CA GLY A 51 -2.32 9.13 13.02
C GLY A 51 -3.30 8.82 14.14
N ILE A 52 -3.88 7.63 14.08
CA ILE A 52 -4.91 7.18 15.03
C ILE A 52 -4.41 7.18 16.48
N PHE A 53 -3.16 6.79 16.72
CA PHE A 53 -2.60 6.66 18.06
C PHE A 53 -2.53 8.00 18.82
N PRO A 54 -1.89 9.07 18.29
CA PRO A 54 -1.89 10.37 18.95
C PRO A 54 -3.29 10.99 19.03
N ASP A 55 -4.19 10.74 18.07
CA ASP A 55 -5.59 11.20 18.15
C ASP A 55 -6.33 10.61 19.37
N LEU A 56 -6.05 9.35 19.71
CA LEU A 56 -6.69 8.65 20.82
C LEU A 56 -6.00 8.90 22.17
N PHE A 57 -4.66 8.98 22.18
CA PHE A 57 -3.87 8.94 23.41
C PHE A 57 -2.99 10.17 23.65
N GLY A 58 -2.98 11.14 22.75
CA GLY A 58 -2.15 12.34 22.84
C GLY A 58 -0.72 12.14 22.35
N VAL A 59 -0.09 13.25 21.96
CA VAL A 59 1.25 13.29 21.37
C VAL A 59 2.31 12.83 22.37
N GLU A 60 2.16 13.12 23.65
CA GLU A 60 3.13 12.72 24.68
C GLU A 60 3.24 11.20 24.81
N ASN A 61 2.13 10.48 24.65
CA ASN A 61 2.14 9.01 24.64
C ASN A 61 2.69 8.47 23.31
N ALA A 62 2.49 9.19 22.20
CA ALA A 62 3.08 8.84 20.92
C ALA A 62 4.62 8.96 20.96
N ASP A 63 5.13 10.07 21.51
CA ASP A 63 6.56 10.28 21.78
C ASP A 63 7.15 9.12 22.60
N LEU A 64 6.49 8.79 23.71
CA LEU A 64 6.97 7.76 24.62
C LEU A 64 6.97 6.38 23.96
N ILE A 65 5.91 5.99 23.25
CA ILE A 65 5.85 4.66 22.64
C ILE A 65 6.84 4.51 21.47
N VAL A 66 7.06 5.58 20.68
CA VAL A 66 8.09 5.59 19.63
C VAL A 66 9.48 5.50 20.23
N GLN A 67 9.76 6.27 21.29
CA GLN A 67 11.04 6.20 22.01
C GLN A 67 11.32 4.78 22.50
N LEU A 68 10.38 4.17 23.23
CA LEU A 68 10.56 2.82 23.79
C LEU A 68 10.81 1.78 22.70
N ARG A 69 10.10 1.85 21.56
CA ARG A 69 10.32 0.92 20.43
C ARG A 69 11.66 1.14 19.75
N THR A 70 12.07 2.39 19.57
CA THR A 70 13.36 2.76 18.96
C THR A 70 14.54 2.29 19.83
N GLU A 71 14.41 2.42 21.15
CA GLU A 71 15.37 1.91 22.14
C GLU A 71 15.28 0.38 22.37
N ARG A 72 14.38 -0.32 21.65
CA ARG A 72 14.13 -1.76 21.76
C ARG A 72 13.63 -2.21 23.15
N ARG A 73 13.04 -1.30 23.91
CA ARG A 73 12.39 -1.53 25.23
C ARG A 73 10.96 -2.05 25.03
N PHE A 74 10.83 -3.17 24.33
CA PHE A 74 9.53 -3.70 23.87
C PHE A 74 8.58 -4.08 25.01
N GLU A 75 9.11 -4.57 26.13
CA GLU A 75 8.27 -4.92 27.28
C GLU A 75 7.63 -3.68 27.92
N GLU A 76 8.38 -2.59 28.05
CA GLU A 76 7.86 -1.33 28.56
C GLU A 76 6.84 -0.71 27.60
N ALA A 77 7.10 -0.80 26.27
CA ALA A 77 6.13 -0.38 25.27
C ALA A 77 4.81 -1.18 25.35
N ARG A 78 4.91 -2.49 25.64
CA ARG A 78 3.75 -3.38 25.83
C ARG A 78 2.96 -3.01 27.08
N VAL A 79 3.64 -2.72 28.19
CA VAL A 79 3.01 -2.25 29.44
C VAL A 79 2.32 -0.90 29.25
N LEU A 80 2.97 0.05 28.56
CA LEU A 80 2.36 1.33 28.20
C LEU A 80 1.09 1.13 27.37
N GLY A 81 1.18 0.32 26.31
CA GLY A 81 0.02 0.00 25.46
C GLY A 81 -1.13 -0.62 26.25
N ALA A 82 -0.85 -1.62 27.09
CA ALA A 82 -1.87 -2.26 27.92
C ALA A 82 -2.55 -1.26 28.87
N ARG A 83 -1.79 -0.33 29.44
CA ARG A 83 -2.33 0.74 30.29
C ARG A 83 -3.23 1.71 29.51
N LEU A 84 -2.81 2.13 28.31
CA LEU A 84 -3.58 3.08 27.49
C LEU A 84 -4.91 2.49 27.00
N TRP A 85 -4.93 1.19 26.67
CA TRP A 85 -6.13 0.49 26.23
C TRP A 85 -7.00 -0.02 27.39
N ALA A 86 -6.57 0.11 28.64
CA ALA A 86 -7.29 -0.45 29.78
C ALA A 86 -8.69 0.17 29.93
N GLY A 87 -9.73 -0.67 29.88
CA GLY A 87 -11.13 -0.24 30.02
C GLY A 87 -11.72 0.42 28.77
N LEU A 88 -11.01 0.42 27.64
CA LEU A 88 -11.50 0.94 26.37
C LEU A 88 -11.92 -0.19 25.43
N ASP A 89 -12.92 0.08 24.60
CA ASP A 89 -13.23 -0.78 23.46
C ASP A 89 -12.27 -0.48 22.31
N ARG A 90 -11.19 -1.27 22.26
CA ARG A 90 -10.12 -1.07 21.28
C ARG A 90 -10.61 -1.21 19.84
N GLU A 91 -11.47 -2.20 19.58
CA GLU A 91 -11.92 -2.50 18.22
C GLU A 91 -12.82 -1.36 17.72
N ALA A 92 -13.80 -0.94 18.53
CA ALA A 92 -14.70 0.14 18.16
C ALA A 92 -13.96 1.47 17.93
N LEU A 93 -13.01 1.84 18.79
CA LEU A 93 -12.25 3.09 18.66
C LEU A 93 -11.35 3.10 17.43
N ILE A 94 -10.69 1.97 17.13
CA ILE A 94 -9.87 1.85 15.92
C ILE A 94 -10.76 1.92 14.69
N GLU A 95 -11.86 1.16 14.63
CA GLU A 95 -12.77 1.19 13.49
C GLU A 95 -13.32 2.60 13.24
N GLU A 96 -13.76 3.32 14.28
CA GLU A 96 -14.24 4.69 14.14
C GLU A 96 -13.17 5.62 13.55
N ALA A 97 -11.92 5.52 14.01
CA ALA A 97 -10.81 6.31 13.50
C ALA A 97 -10.44 5.95 12.05
N VAL A 98 -10.47 4.66 11.71
CA VAL A 98 -10.25 4.17 10.33
C VAL A 98 -11.34 4.70 9.40
N ARG A 99 -12.60 4.65 9.82
CA ARG A 99 -13.73 5.19 9.03
C ARG A 99 -13.57 6.69 8.74
N ARG A 100 -13.08 7.48 9.70
CA ARG A 100 -12.77 8.91 9.48
C ARG A 100 -11.65 9.09 8.46
N GLN A 101 -10.59 8.29 8.56
CA GLN A 101 -9.47 8.31 7.61
C GLN A 101 -9.94 7.93 6.19
N TYR A 102 -10.69 6.84 6.03
CA TYR A 102 -11.24 6.43 4.73
C TYR A 102 -12.16 7.48 4.11
N ALA A 103 -13.03 8.12 4.89
CA ALA A 103 -13.87 9.21 4.38
C ALA A 103 -13.03 10.33 3.74
N GLN A 104 -11.89 10.68 4.32
CA GLN A 104 -10.99 11.71 3.80
C GLN A 104 -10.21 11.23 2.56
N MET A 105 -9.63 10.03 2.62
CA MET A 105 -8.76 9.52 1.55
C MET A 105 -9.55 9.18 0.28
N PHE A 106 -10.69 8.52 0.41
CA PHE A 106 -11.54 8.22 -0.74
C PHE A 106 -12.12 9.49 -1.38
N ALA A 107 -12.38 10.54 -0.59
CA ALA A 107 -12.78 11.84 -1.13
C ALA A 107 -11.65 12.57 -1.87
N ALA A 108 -10.39 12.23 -1.59
CA ALA A 108 -9.21 12.82 -2.23
C ALA A 108 -8.79 12.08 -3.52
N PHE A 109 -9.30 10.89 -3.80
CA PHE A 109 -8.97 10.19 -5.04
C PHE A 109 -9.41 10.97 -6.27
N SER A 110 -8.52 11.08 -7.26
CA SER A 110 -8.86 11.57 -8.60
C SER A 110 -9.76 10.59 -9.34
N THR A 111 -10.39 11.02 -10.43
CA THR A 111 -11.20 10.13 -11.28
C THR A 111 -10.60 10.07 -12.69
N PRO A 112 -10.36 8.87 -13.26
CA PRO A 112 -10.54 7.55 -12.64
C PRO A 112 -9.40 7.16 -11.68
N THR A 113 -9.74 6.42 -10.63
CA THR A 113 -8.80 5.72 -9.74
C THR A 113 -9.08 4.22 -9.77
N TYR A 114 -8.00 3.43 -9.88
CA TYR A 114 -8.01 1.98 -9.67
C TYR A 114 -7.23 1.67 -8.40
N ALA A 115 -7.84 0.97 -7.45
CA ALA A 115 -7.25 0.76 -6.14
C ALA A 115 -7.22 -0.72 -5.77
N THR A 116 -6.17 -1.13 -5.09
CA THR A 116 -6.16 -2.35 -4.28
C THR A 116 -5.72 -1.99 -2.87
N TYR A 117 -6.06 -2.84 -1.91
CA TYR A 117 -5.79 -2.60 -0.49
C TYR A 117 -4.43 -3.13 -0.08
N GLY A 118 -3.86 -2.54 0.97
CA GLY A 118 -2.62 -3.01 1.58
C GLY A 118 -2.86 -3.91 2.78
N ASN A 119 -1.80 -4.25 3.51
CA ASN A 119 -1.90 -5.16 4.65
C ASN A 119 -2.40 -4.49 5.93
N VAL A 120 -2.38 -3.15 6.00
CA VAL A 120 -2.99 -2.42 7.12
C VAL A 120 -4.43 -2.02 6.89
N ASP A 121 -4.93 -2.08 5.66
CA ASP A 121 -6.30 -1.70 5.32
C ASP A 121 -7.37 -2.68 5.83
N ILE A 122 -8.64 -2.26 5.82
CA ILE A 122 -9.81 -3.07 6.17
C ILE A 122 -10.72 -3.14 4.92
N PRO A 123 -10.51 -4.13 4.02
CA PRO A 123 -11.20 -4.19 2.73
C PRO A 123 -12.72 -4.24 2.82
N ASP A 124 -13.27 -4.88 3.85
CA ASP A 124 -14.72 -4.98 4.07
C ASP A 124 -15.41 -3.62 4.20
N LEU A 125 -14.67 -2.57 4.59
CA LEU A 125 -15.20 -1.21 4.70
C LEU A 125 -15.13 -0.44 3.38
N TRP A 126 -14.26 -0.81 2.44
CA TRP A 126 -14.01 -0.04 1.20
C TRP A 126 -15.26 0.14 0.32
N PRO A 127 -16.18 -0.83 0.19
CA PRO A 127 -17.43 -0.66 -0.56
C PRO A 127 -18.31 0.50 -0.07
N GLU A 128 -18.20 0.91 1.19
CA GLU A 128 -18.94 2.06 1.73
C GLU A 128 -18.41 3.41 1.20
N TYR A 129 -17.16 3.45 0.74
CA TYR A 129 -16.46 4.67 0.34
C TYR A 129 -16.17 4.75 -1.16
N ALA A 130 -16.05 3.60 -1.84
CA ALA A 130 -15.86 3.55 -3.28
C ALA A 130 -17.08 4.18 -4.00
N ARG A 131 -16.83 5.25 -4.75
CA ARG A 131 -17.85 6.00 -5.51
C ARG A 131 -17.61 5.83 -7.02
N PRO A 132 -18.58 6.21 -7.88
CA PRO A 132 -18.33 6.27 -9.31
C PRO A 132 -17.03 7.03 -9.61
N GLY A 133 -16.11 6.39 -10.34
CA GLY A 133 -14.77 6.91 -10.59
C GLY A 133 -13.65 6.27 -9.76
N THR A 134 -13.97 5.48 -8.73
CA THR A 134 -13.03 4.63 -7.99
C THR A 134 -13.40 3.16 -8.17
N THR A 135 -12.50 2.36 -8.74
CA THR A 135 -12.68 0.92 -8.94
C THR A 135 -11.71 0.17 -8.06
N VAL A 136 -12.24 -0.66 -7.15
CA VAL A 136 -11.43 -1.54 -6.29
C VAL A 136 -11.25 -2.89 -7.00
N LEU A 137 -10.02 -3.39 -7.06
CA LEU A 137 -9.65 -4.62 -7.77
C LEU A 137 -8.76 -5.51 -6.89
N ASP A 138 -9.05 -6.80 -6.81
CA ASP A 138 -8.20 -7.81 -6.16
C ASP A 138 -8.41 -9.21 -6.75
N GLY A 139 -7.32 -9.83 -7.24
CA GLY A 139 -7.42 -11.03 -8.08
C GLY A 139 -8.12 -10.75 -9.43
N GLU A 140 -8.19 -9.47 -9.81
CA GLU A 140 -8.95 -8.97 -10.96
C GLU A 140 -8.05 -8.17 -11.89
N ARG A 141 -8.54 -7.96 -13.12
CA ARG A 141 -7.82 -7.25 -14.17
C ARG A 141 -8.68 -6.21 -14.86
N VAL A 142 -8.04 -5.15 -15.35
CA VAL A 142 -8.69 -4.07 -16.09
C VAL A 142 -7.79 -3.59 -17.22
N GLU A 143 -8.40 -3.10 -18.30
CA GLU A 143 -7.67 -2.46 -19.39
C GLU A 143 -7.61 -0.94 -19.16
N ILE A 144 -6.40 -0.38 -19.18
CA ILE A 144 -6.15 1.06 -19.09
C ILE A 144 -5.26 1.42 -20.27
N GLY A 145 -5.70 2.34 -21.14
CA GLY A 145 -4.90 2.81 -22.29
C GLY A 145 -4.36 1.70 -23.21
N GLY A 146 -5.09 0.59 -23.35
CA GLY A 146 -4.69 -0.55 -24.18
C GLY A 146 -3.67 -1.51 -23.56
N LEU A 147 -3.34 -1.37 -22.28
CA LEU A 147 -2.59 -2.37 -21.51
C LEU A 147 -3.48 -3.03 -20.46
N VAL A 148 -3.25 -4.31 -20.21
CA VAL A 148 -3.97 -5.08 -19.17
C VAL A 148 -3.20 -4.99 -17.85
N PHE A 149 -3.84 -4.45 -16.83
CA PHE A 149 -3.33 -4.36 -15.46
C PHE A 149 -4.01 -5.43 -14.60
N GLY A 150 -3.23 -6.24 -13.88
CA GLY A 150 -3.74 -7.17 -12.86
C GLY A 150 -3.43 -6.68 -11.45
N PHE A 151 -4.36 -6.86 -10.52
CA PHE A 151 -4.28 -6.31 -9.16
C PHE A 151 -4.32 -7.40 -8.10
N VAL A 152 -3.40 -7.35 -7.13
CA VAL A 152 -3.37 -8.25 -5.96
C VAL A 152 -3.11 -7.44 -4.69
N GLY A 153 -4.12 -7.36 -3.82
CA GLY A 153 -4.08 -6.64 -2.57
C GLY A 153 -3.67 -7.49 -1.37
N GLY A 154 -3.44 -6.80 -0.25
CA GLY A 154 -3.12 -7.40 1.04
C GLY A 154 -1.66 -7.81 1.21
N GLY A 155 -1.37 -8.36 2.39
CA GLY A 155 -0.06 -8.93 2.72
C GLY A 155 -0.14 -10.40 3.08
N LEU A 156 1.01 -11.04 3.19
CA LEU A 156 1.12 -12.41 3.71
C LEU A 156 1.30 -12.38 5.23
N PRO A 157 1.06 -13.51 5.93
CA PRO A 157 1.18 -13.58 7.37
C PRO A 157 2.57 -13.16 7.84
N SER A 158 2.61 -12.25 8.80
CA SER A 158 3.85 -11.66 9.29
C SER A 158 3.91 -11.65 10.82
N PRO A 159 5.10 -11.49 11.44
CA PRO A 159 5.18 -11.28 12.88
C PRO A 159 4.44 -10.02 13.38
N MET A 160 4.15 -9.08 12.48
CA MET A 160 3.45 -7.83 12.81
C MET A 160 1.93 -8.02 12.97
N ARG A 161 1.35 -9.10 12.40
CA ARG A 161 -0.07 -9.45 12.48
C ARG A 161 -0.96 -8.26 12.12
N THR A 162 -0.77 -7.73 10.91
CA THR A 162 -1.50 -6.55 10.45
C THR A 162 -2.98 -6.85 10.17
N PRO A 163 -3.86 -5.84 10.13
CA PRO A 163 -5.30 -6.01 9.96
C PRO A 163 -5.74 -6.94 8.83
N TYR A 164 -5.05 -6.91 7.68
CA TYR A 164 -5.40 -7.71 6.51
C TYR A 164 -4.21 -8.51 5.99
N GLU A 165 -3.99 -9.67 6.59
CA GLU A 165 -3.06 -10.70 6.11
C GLU A 165 -3.88 -11.83 5.46
N VAL A 166 -3.49 -12.25 4.27
CA VAL A 166 -4.16 -13.26 3.44
C VAL A 166 -3.41 -14.57 3.57
N ASP A 167 -4.13 -15.70 3.67
CA ASP A 167 -3.51 -17.01 3.65
C ASP A 167 -2.62 -17.20 2.40
N PRO A 168 -1.43 -17.82 2.50
CA PRO A 168 -0.55 -17.99 1.35
C PRO A 168 -1.20 -18.69 0.14
N ASP A 169 -2.08 -19.67 0.36
CA ASP A 169 -2.74 -20.39 -0.73
C ASP A 169 -3.80 -19.52 -1.40
N ASP A 170 -4.56 -18.76 -0.60
CA ASP A 170 -5.53 -17.78 -1.12
C ASP A 170 -4.83 -16.66 -1.90
N TYR A 171 -3.70 -16.16 -1.39
CA TYR A 171 -2.90 -15.16 -2.09
C TYR A 171 -2.36 -15.70 -3.42
N ALA A 172 -1.84 -16.93 -3.43
CA ALA A 172 -1.39 -17.58 -4.66
C ALA A 172 -2.53 -17.78 -5.67
N ALA A 173 -3.73 -18.14 -5.19
CA ALA A 173 -4.91 -18.27 -6.04
C ALA A 173 -5.32 -16.94 -6.69
N LYS A 174 -5.25 -15.81 -5.96
CA LYS A 174 -5.48 -14.47 -6.52
C LYS A 174 -4.48 -14.15 -7.64
N VAL A 175 -3.19 -14.45 -7.42
CA VAL A 175 -2.13 -14.24 -8.42
C VAL A 175 -2.38 -15.08 -9.67
N GLU A 176 -2.74 -16.36 -9.50
CA GLU A 176 -3.02 -17.26 -10.62
C GLU A 176 -4.24 -16.82 -11.43
N ALA A 177 -5.29 -16.32 -10.78
CA ALA A 177 -6.52 -15.88 -11.41
C ALA A 177 -6.31 -14.73 -12.42
N LEU A 178 -5.23 -13.95 -12.29
CA LEU A 178 -4.93 -12.84 -13.20
C LEU A 178 -4.64 -13.31 -14.64
N GLY A 179 -4.04 -14.49 -14.81
CA GLY A 179 -3.57 -14.96 -16.12
C GLY A 179 -2.50 -14.04 -16.73
N GLU A 180 -2.60 -13.78 -18.04
CA GLU A 180 -1.68 -12.87 -18.74
C GLU A 180 -2.04 -11.39 -18.50
N VAL A 181 -1.04 -10.60 -18.12
CA VAL A 181 -1.14 -9.15 -17.88
C VAL A 181 0.08 -8.42 -18.43
N ASP A 182 -0.10 -7.18 -18.89
CA ASP A 182 1.01 -6.31 -19.29
C ASP A 182 1.70 -5.67 -18.07
N VAL A 183 0.91 -5.37 -17.02
CA VAL A 183 1.38 -4.77 -15.77
C VAL A 183 0.81 -5.53 -14.59
N LEU A 184 1.68 -6.01 -13.70
CA LEU A 184 1.30 -6.62 -12.44
C LEU A 184 1.37 -5.57 -11.34
N CYS A 185 0.24 -5.29 -10.69
CA CYS A 185 0.11 -4.38 -9.57
C CYS A 185 -0.16 -5.19 -8.30
N SER A 186 0.72 -5.14 -7.32
CA SER A 186 0.52 -5.80 -6.03
C SER A 186 0.80 -4.86 -4.88
N HIS A 187 0.25 -5.11 -3.70
CA HIS A 187 0.68 -4.34 -2.52
C HIS A 187 2.09 -4.76 -2.08
N ILE A 188 2.31 -6.05 -1.77
CA ILE A 188 3.62 -6.58 -1.35
C ILE A 188 4.56 -6.84 -2.55
N PRO A 189 5.89 -6.82 -2.34
CA PRO A 189 6.86 -7.12 -3.40
C PRO A 189 6.91 -8.60 -3.79
N PRO A 190 7.42 -8.94 -4.99
CA PRO A 190 7.90 -10.30 -5.24
C PRO A 190 9.05 -10.64 -4.29
N GLU A 191 9.20 -11.92 -3.93
CA GLU A 191 10.18 -12.37 -2.93
C GLU A 191 11.63 -12.33 -3.45
N VAL A 192 12.18 -11.12 -3.53
CA VAL A 192 13.55 -10.83 -3.95
C VAL A 192 14.24 -10.00 -2.86
N PRO A 193 15.42 -10.43 -2.34
CA PRO A 193 16.08 -9.77 -1.22
C PRO A 193 16.29 -8.26 -1.41
N GLU A 194 16.69 -7.84 -2.61
CA GLU A 194 16.91 -6.44 -2.98
C GLU A 194 15.63 -5.58 -2.88
N LEU A 195 14.48 -6.19 -3.17
CA LEU A 195 13.18 -5.52 -3.15
C LEU A 195 12.51 -5.58 -1.77
N CYS A 196 12.87 -6.57 -0.95
CA CYS A 196 12.24 -6.86 0.34
C CYS A 196 13.01 -6.28 1.54
N TYR A 197 14.28 -5.93 1.40
CA TYR A 197 15.07 -5.42 2.53
C TYR A 197 14.82 -3.92 2.74
N ASP A 198 14.25 -3.56 3.88
CA ASP A 198 14.13 -2.17 4.31
C ASP A 198 15.42 -1.71 5.01
N THR A 199 16.06 -0.69 4.44
CA THR A 199 17.37 -0.19 4.88
C THR A 199 17.30 0.62 6.18
N VAL A 200 16.14 1.17 6.53
CA VAL A 200 15.94 1.97 7.74
C VAL A 200 15.44 1.10 8.88
N ALA A 201 14.47 0.22 8.64
CA ALA A 201 14.02 -0.77 9.61
C ALA A 201 15.04 -1.91 9.81
N ARG A 202 16.01 -2.04 8.88
CA ARG A 202 17.11 -3.02 8.88
C ARG A 202 16.62 -4.45 8.99
N ARG A 203 15.53 -4.76 8.29
CA ARG A 203 14.89 -6.08 8.28
C ARG A 203 14.33 -6.39 6.89
N PHE A 204 14.05 -7.66 6.66
CA PHE A 204 13.28 -8.10 5.50
C PHE A 204 11.80 -7.98 5.80
N GLU A 205 11.09 -7.28 4.92
CA GLU A 205 9.64 -7.36 4.84
C GLU A 205 9.23 -8.59 4.05
N ARG A 206 7.97 -9.01 4.20
CA ARG A 206 7.48 -10.24 3.59
C ARG A 206 7.13 -10.01 2.11
N GLY A 207 7.92 -10.63 1.22
CA GLY A 207 7.57 -10.74 -0.20
C GLY A 207 6.74 -11.98 -0.52
N SER A 208 6.28 -12.08 -1.78
CA SER A 208 5.51 -13.22 -2.28
C SER A 208 6.28 -14.03 -3.33
N ALA A 209 6.45 -15.33 -3.04
CA ALA A 209 6.96 -16.29 -4.00
C ALA A 209 6.02 -16.46 -5.21
N ALA A 210 4.70 -16.44 -4.98
CA ALA A 210 3.71 -16.54 -6.07
C ALA A 210 3.82 -15.39 -7.06
N LEU A 211 4.06 -14.16 -6.59
CA LEU A 211 4.33 -13.02 -7.48
C LEU A 211 5.62 -13.20 -8.27
N LEU A 212 6.69 -13.68 -7.63
CA LEU A 212 7.96 -13.94 -8.29
C LEU A 212 7.82 -15.00 -9.40
N ASP A 213 7.11 -16.10 -9.12
CA ASP A 213 6.82 -17.15 -10.08
C ASP A 213 5.97 -16.63 -11.24
N ALA A 214 4.95 -15.82 -10.96
CA ALA A 214 4.14 -15.17 -11.98
C ALA A 214 4.98 -14.23 -12.88
N ILE A 215 5.91 -13.46 -12.30
CA ILE A 215 6.82 -12.61 -13.07
C ILE A 215 7.70 -13.45 -14.02
N HIS A 216 8.24 -14.57 -13.56
CA HIS A 216 9.05 -15.46 -14.42
C HIS A 216 8.24 -16.08 -15.56
N ARG A 217 6.99 -16.47 -15.27
CA ARG A 217 6.09 -17.14 -16.21
C ARG A 217 5.48 -16.17 -17.23
N VAL A 218 4.79 -15.14 -16.74
CA VAL A 218 4.01 -14.18 -17.54
C VAL A 218 4.90 -13.11 -18.17
N ARG A 219 5.99 -12.73 -17.49
CA ARG A 219 6.93 -11.68 -17.92
C ARG A 219 6.23 -10.37 -18.29
N PRO A 220 5.40 -9.81 -17.38
CA PRO A 220 4.77 -8.52 -17.62
C PRO A 220 5.83 -7.45 -17.89
N ARG A 221 5.46 -6.36 -18.55
CA ARG A 221 6.37 -5.23 -18.80
C ARG A 221 6.83 -4.61 -17.49
N TYR A 222 5.88 -4.47 -16.56
CA TYR A 222 6.11 -3.89 -15.23
C TYR A 222 5.52 -4.76 -14.14
N ALA A 223 6.19 -4.79 -12.99
CA ALA A 223 5.65 -5.23 -11.71
C ALA A 223 5.78 -4.07 -10.72
N LEU A 224 4.65 -3.50 -10.30
CA LEU A 224 4.58 -2.31 -9.46
C LEU A 224 4.05 -2.72 -8.08
N PHE A 225 4.74 -2.32 -7.02
CA PHE A 225 4.39 -2.71 -5.65
C PHE A 225 4.85 -1.70 -4.60
N GLY A 226 4.34 -1.84 -3.38
CA GLY A 226 4.68 -1.00 -2.23
C GLY A 226 5.23 -1.79 -1.06
N HIS A 227 4.67 -1.56 0.13
CA HIS A 227 4.92 -2.24 1.41
C HIS A 227 6.29 -1.98 2.04
N VAL A 228 7.35 -1.93 1.24
CA VAL A 228 8.72 -1.64 1.70
C VAL A 228 9.01 -0.17 1.47
N HIS A 229 9.11 0.60 2.55
CA HIS A 229 9.19 2.07 2.48
C HIS A 229 10.57 2.57 2.03
N GLN A 230 11.65 1.95 2.50
CA GLN A 230 13.02 2.29 2.13
C GLN A 230 13.78 1.06 1.60
N PRO A 231 13.37 0.51 0.45
CA PRO A 231 13.93 -0.73 -0.07
C PRO A 231 15.40 -0.56 -0.46
N MET A 232 16.18 -1.63 -0.34
CA MET A 232 17.58 -1.66 -0.80
C MET A 232 17.69 -1.31 -2.29
N ALA A 233 16.77 -1.80 -3.11
CA ALA A 233 16.59 -1.38 -4.48
C ALA A 233 15.15 -0.91 -4.73
N ARG A 234 14.98 0.36 -5.11
CA ARG A 234 13.68 0.89 -5.53
C ARG A 234 13.22 0.35 -6.89
N ARG A 235 14.15 -0.08 -7.75
CA ARG A 235 13.87 -0.56 -9.10
C ARG A 235 14.93 -1.57 -9.50
N MET A 236 14.51 -2.69 -10.09
CA MET A 236 15.41 -3.66 -10.71
C MET A 236 14.69 -4.44 -11.82
N ARG A 237 15.41 -5.28 -12.55
CA ARG A 237 14.82 -6.16 -13.56
C ARG A 237 14.91 -7.61 -13.14
N ILE A 238 13.82 -8.34 -13.41
CA ILE A 238 13.75 -9.80 -13.34
C ILE A 238 13.44 -10.28 -14.75
N GLY A 239 14.45 -10.79 -15.46
CA GLY A 239 14.35 -11.04 -16.90
C GLY A 239 14.04 -9.75 -17.67
N ALA A 240 12.91 -9.72 -18.39
CA ALA A 240 12.44 -8.55 -19.12
C ALA A 240 11.53 -7.62 -18.28
N THR A 241 11.03 -8.11 -17.14
CA THR A 241 10.08 -7.37 -16.30
C THR A 241 10.80 -6.32 -15.48
N GLU A 242 10.27 -5.10 -15.52
CA GLU A 242 10.73 -4.01 -14.70
C GLU A 242 9.97 -3.96 -13.36
N CYS A 243 10.66 -4.30 -12.28
CA CYS A 243 10.12 -4.28 -10.93
C CYS A 243 10.36 -2.90 -10.31
N VAL A 244 9.31 -2.24 -9.85
CA VAL A 244 9.38 -0.88 -9.28
C VAL A 244 8.62 -0.83 -7.96
N ASN A 245 9.33 -0.46 -6.90
CA ASN A 245 8.74 -0.12 -5.63
C ASN A 245 8.26 1.34 -5.65
N VAL A 246 6.97 1.55 -5.41
CA VAL A 246 6.28 2.85 -5.34
C VAL A 246 5.80 3.19 -3.91
N GLY A 247 6.22 2.40 -2.91
CA GLY A 247 5.72 2.39 -1.54
C GLY A 247 6.30 3.40 -0.57
N HIS A 248 6.63 4.59 -1.05
CA HIS A 248 7.10 5.67 -0.17
C HIS A 248 6.31 6.96 -0.40
N PHE A 249 5.03 6.84 -0.76
CA PHE A 249 4.21 7.99 -1.11
C PHE A 249 3.93 8.88 0.10
N ALA A 250 3.66 8.32 1.28
CA ALA A 250 3.41 9.10 2.49
C ALA A 250 4.48 10.16 2.76
N SER A 251 5.76 9.83 2.56
CA SER A 251 6.88 10.74 2.80
C SER A 251 7.24 11.61 1.60
N THR A 252 7.08 11.11 0.37
CA THR A 252 7.52 11.83 -0.84
C THR A 252 6.44 12.72 -1.44
N GLY A 253 5.17 12.33 -1.32
CA GLY A 253 4.04 12.95 -2.02
C GLY A 253 4.15 12.93 -3.54
N GLN A 254 5.05 12.12 -4.11
CA GLN A 254 5.31 12.05 -5.55
C GLN A 254 4.85 10.69 -6.09
N PRO A 255 3.91 10.66 -7.05
CA PRO A 255 3.54 9.43 -7.72
C PRO A 255 4.64 8.95 -8.67
N TRP A 256 4.67 7.65 -8.92
CA TRP A 256 5.43 7.08 -10.03
C TRP A 256 4.62 7.19 -11.33
N ALA A 257 5.22 7.69 -12.41
CA ALA A 257 4.53 7.87 -13.68
C ALA A 257 4.91 6.77 -14.69
N LEU A 258 3.91 6.09 -15.23
CA LEU A 258 4.01 5.22 -16.41
C LEU A 258 3.47 5.96 -17.62
N GLU A 259 4.20 5.94 -18.73
CA GLU A 259 3.79 6.52 -20.00
C GLU A 259 4.08 5.56 -21.16
N TRP A 260 3.13 5.39 -22.07
CA TRP A 260 3.29 4.59 -23.30
C TRP A 260 2.52 5.16 -24.49
#